data_AF-A0A1G3HJP9-F1
#
_entry.id   AF-A0A1G3HJP9-F1
#
_cell.length_a   1.000
_cell.length_b   1.000
_cell.length_c   1.000
_cell.angle_alpha   90.00
_cell.angle_beta   90.00
_cell.angle_gamma   90.00
#
_symmetry.space_group_name_H-M   'P 1'
#
loop_
_entity.id
_entity.type
_entity.pdbx_description
1 polymer ?
#
loop_
_entity_poly.entity_id
_entity_poly.type
_entity_poly.pdbx_seq_one_letter_code
_entity_poly.pdbx_strand_id
1 'polypeptide(L)'
;MNDKKPWMIVAVRLAVVGVGAYLWLRKPPPETPLPVVAPPAVPVASVVAPSPAVEALPILHPLDAPPPAQPLPSLDASDAPLAQLLAGLLGGKPWRTLFVPEAIIRRIVAIDDLLETPEPAASPRLVQEKVRYRFADADLDRRSAGQKILLRIGVAHARLAKQRLAAPRRALMRPTSATPNAINDEKRRPAT
;
A
#
# COMPACT_ATOMS: atom_id res chain seq x y z
N MET A 1 -23.22 3.63 -46.11
CA MET A 1 -23.24 4.42 -44.86
C MET A 1 -22.65 3.58 -43.73
N ASN A 2 -21.32 3.40 -43.67
CA ASN A 2 -20.55 3.13 -42.44
C ASN A 2 -19.01 3.14 -42.63
N ASP A 3 -18.53 3.95 -43.56
CA ASP A 3 -17.16 3.92 -44.08
C ASP A 3 -16.18 4.64 -43.13
N LYS A 4 -16.71 5.30 -42.09
CA LYS A 4 -15.97 6.06 -41.07
C LYS A 4 -15.59 5.24 -39.82
N LYS A 5 -16.25 4.10 -39.61
CA LYS A 5 -16.02 3.20 -38.46
C LYS A 5 -14.59 2.64 -38.39
N PRO A 6 -13.94 2.18 -39.48
CA PRO A 6 -12.57 1.66 -39.41
C PRO A 6 -11.55 2.77 -39.12
N TRP A 7 -11.75 3.97 -39.65
CA TRP A 7 -10.83 5.10 -39.42
C TRP A 7 -10.87 5.61 -37.98
N MET A 8 -12.05 5.57 -37.35
CA MET A 8 -12.22 5.94 -35.95
C MET A 8 -11.48 4.98 -35.00
N ILE A 9 -11.46 3.67 -35.32
CA ILE A 9 -10.72 2.67 -34.53
C ILE A 9 -9.21 2.90 -34.64
N VAL A 10 -8.72 3.24 -35.84
CA VAL A 10 -7.31 3.58 -36.04
C VAL A 10 -6.93 4.83 -35.25
N ALA A 11 -7.75 5.88 -35.28
CA ALA A 11 -7.51 7.11 -34.52
C ALA A 11 -7.43 6.86 -33.00
N VAL A 12 -8.33 6.03 -32.46
CA VAL A 12 -8.32 5.68 -31.03
C VAL A 12 -7.06 4.90 -30.66
N ARG A 13 -6.65 3.92 -31.48
CA ARG A 13 -5.41 3.17 -31.22
C ARG A 13 -4.18 4.08 -31.25
N LEU A 14 -4.13 5.01 -32.20
CA LEU A 14 -3.06 6.00 -32.30
C LEU A 14 -3.03 6.93 -31.08
N ALA A 15 -4.20 7.36 -30.59
CA ALA A 15 -4.30 8.16 -29.38
C ALA A 15 -3.82 7.40 -28.13
N VAL A 16 -4.19 6.12 -27.97
CA VAL A 16 -3.74 5.30 -26.84
C VAL A 16 -2.22 5.08 -26.87
N VAL A 17 -1.65 4.80 -28.04
CA VAL A 17 -0.19 4.66 -28.21
C VAL A 17 0.52 5.99 -27.93
N GLY A 18 -0.01 7.10 -28.41
CA GLY A 18 0.53 8.44 -28.17
C GLY A 18 0.50 8.84 -26.69
N VAL A 19 -0.61 8.58 -25.99
CA VAL A 19 -0.71 8.81 -24.53
C VAL A 19 0.26 7.91 -23.77
N GLY A 20 0.38 6.64 -24.16
CA GLY A 20 1.34 5.70 -23.56
C GLY A 20 2.79 6.17 -23.73
N ALA A 21 3.17 6.58 -24.94
CA ALA A 21 4.49 7.14 -25.21
C ALA A 21 4.72 8.45 -24.44
N TYR A 22 3.72 9.33 -24.38
CA TYR A 22 3.79 10.59 -23.64
C TYR A 22 4.01 10.37 -22.14
N LEU A 23 3.30 9.41 -21.55
CA LEU A 23 3.47 9.03 -20.15
C LEU A 23 4.82 8.32 -19.91
N TRP A 24 5.32 7.56 -20.89
CA TRP A 24 6.66 6.93 -20.82
C TRP A 24 7.80 7.95 -20.93
N LEU A 25 7.62 9.04 -21.70
CA LEU A 25 8.62 10.10 -21.85
C LEU A 25 8.61 11.13 -20.71
N ARG A 26 7.55 11.20 -19.89
CA ARG A 26 7.51 12.12 -18.74
C ARG A 26 8.44 11.64 -17.62
N LYS A 27 9.67 12.17 -17.60
CA LYS A 27 10.58 12.04 -16.45
C LYS A 27 9.95 12.70 -15.20
N PRO A 28 9.97 12.07 -14.02
CA PRO A 28 9.54 12.73 -12.79
C PRO A 28 10.43 13.96 -12.50
N PRO A 29 9.89 15.03 -11.89
CA PRO A 29 10.70 16.15 -11.44
C PRO A 29 11.85 15.64 -10.56
N PRO A 30 13.08 16.15 -10.71
CA PRO A 30 14.13 15.85 -9.75
C PRO A 30 13.61 16.25 -8.37
N GLU A 31 13.66 15.32 -7.42
CA GLU A 31 13.44 15.65 -6.01
C GLU A 31 14.54 16.65 -5.64
N THR A 32 14.19 17.93 -5.59
CA THR A 32 15.02 18.91 -4.91
C THR A 32 15.16 18.39 -3.48
N PRO A 33 16.36 18.00 -3.01
CA PRO A 33 16.50 17.63 -1.62
C PRO A 33 16.07 18.84 -0.81
N LEU A 34 14.92 18.70 -0.12
CA LEU A 34 14.54 19.64 0.91
C LEU A 34 15.74 19.72 1.87
N PRO A 35 16.15 20.91 2.31
CA PRO A 35 17.22 21.03 3.29
C PRO A 35 16.85 20.11 4.45
N VAL A 36 17.67 19.08 4.68
CA VAL A 36 17.61 18.28 5.89
C VAL A 36 17.99 19.24 7.00
N VAL A 37 16.97 19.87 7.59
CA VAL A 37 17.10 20.41 8.93
C VAL A 37 17.41 19.19 9.79
N ALA A 38 18.68 19.06 10.16
CA ALA A 38 19.09 18.06 11.13
C ALA A 38 18.15 18.23 12.33
N PRO A 39 17.40 17.20 12.74
CA PRO A 39 16.69 17.28 14.00
C PRO A 39 17.75 17.66 15.06
N PRO A 40 17.52 18.72 15.86
CA PRO A 40 18.43 19.00 16.95
C PRO A 40 18.60 17.70 17.73
N ALA A 41 19.85 17.31 17.98
CA ALA A 41 20.14 16.15 18.80
C ALA A 41 19.52 16.40 20.17
N VAL A 42 18.31 15.88 20.37
CA VAL A 42 17.71 15.84 21.69
C VAL A 42 18.59 14.86 22.46
N PRO A 43 19.23 15.26 23.57
CA PRO A 43 19.88 14.30 24.42
C PRO A 43 18.79 13.30 24.83
N VAL A 44 19.05 12.01 24.60
CA VAL A 44 18.26 10.90 25.13
C VAL A 44 18.43 10.90 26.65
N ALA A 45 17.81 11.87 27.31
CA ALA A 45 17.49 11.77 28.71
C ALA A 45 16.42 10.68 28.79
N SER A 46 16.77 9.57 29.43
CA SER A 46 15.80 8.59 29.90
C SER A 46 14.86 9.31 30.87
N VAL A 47 13.76 9.83 30.36
CA VAL A 47 12.67 10.34 31.16
C VAL A 47 11.88 9.12 31.62
N VAL A 48 12.33 8.51 32.72
CA VAL A 48 11.41 7.93 33.70
C VAL A 48 10.73 9.13 34.36
N ALA A 49 9.78 9.75 33.67
CA ALA A 49 8.85 10.67 34.33
C ALA A 49 7.77 9.81 34.97
N PRO A 50 7.46 10.00 36.27
CA PRO A 50 6.16 9.59 36.76
C PRO A 50 5.13 10.34 35.91
N SER A 51 4.23 9.60 35.28
CA SER A 51 3.12 10.18 34.52
C SER A 51 2.44 11.23 35.41
N PRO A 52 2.50 12.54 35.10
CA PRO A 52 1.66 13.48 35.81
C PRO A 52 0.24 13.02 35.56
N ALA A 53 -0.53 12.85 36.64
CA ALA A 53 -1.94 12.57 36.56
C ALA A 53 -2.55 13.60 35.62
N VAL A 54 -2.95 13.12 34.44
CA VAL A 54 -3.67 13.91 33.45
C VAL A 54 -4.96 14.32 34.15
N GLU A 55 -5.03 15.58 34.55
CA GLU A 55 -6.27 16.21 34.95
C GLU A 55 -7.24 16.04 33.79
N ALA A 56 -8.24 15.19 34.00
CA ALA A 56 -9.15 14.74 32.97
C ALA A 56 -9.94 15.94 32.47
N LEU A 57 -9.54 16.49 31.32
CA LEU A 57 -10.39 17.39 30.56
C LEU A 57 -11.76 16.69 30.41
N PRO A 58 -12.88 17.37 30.69
CA PRO A 58 -14.19 16.76 30.66
C PRO A 58 -14.43 16.15 29.28
N ILE A 59 -14.57 14.83 29.26
CA ILE A 59 -14.81 14.03 28.05
C ILE A 59 -16.19 14.44 27.50
N LEU A 60 -16.21 15.32 26.49
CA LEU A 60 -17.46 15.80 25.87
C LEU A 60 -18.17 14.73 25.02
N HIS A 61 -17.53 13.58 24.83
CA HIS A 61 -18.09 12.42 24.12
C HIS A 61 -17.73 11.14 24.89
N PRO A 62 -18.54 10.70 25.85
CA PRO A 62 -18.38 9.40 26.48
C PRO A 62 -18.42 8.34 25.37
N LEU A 63 -17.28 7.73 25.07
CA LEU A 63 -17.25 6.55 24.23
C LEU A 63 -17.83 5.42 25.09
N ASP A 64 -18.97 4.86 24.66
CA ASP A 64 -19.49 3.63 25.26
C ASP A 64 -18.39 2.56 25.28
N ALA A 65 -18.37 1.75 26.34
CA ALA A 65 -17.37 0.72 26.53
C ALA A 65 -17.23 -0.13 25.24
N PRO A 66 -16.00 -0.37 24.75
CA PRO A 66 -15.80 -1.10 23.50
C PRO A 66 -16.57 -2.42 23.54
N PRO A 67 -17.34 -2.76 22.49
CA PRO A 67 -18.01 -4.05 22.43
C PRO A 67 -16.98 -5.17 22.63
N PRO A 68 -17.37 -6.32 23.23
CA PRO A 68 -16.46 -7.42 23.48
C PRO A 68 -15.69 -7.77 22.21
N ALA A 69 -14.37 -7.91 22.34
CA ALA A 69 -13.47 -8.11 21.22
C ALA A 69 -13.92 -9.31 20.38
N GLN A 70 -14.46 -9.03 19.20
CA GLN A 70 -14.79 -10.08 18.24
C GLN A 70 -13.47 -10.74 17.81
N PRO A 71 -13.42 -12.08 17.72
CA PRO A 71 -12.21 -12.76 17.28
C PRO A 71 -11.86 -12.28 15.86
N LEU A 72 -10.60 -11.91 15.65
CA LEU A 72 -10.15 -11.44 14.34
C LEU A 72 -10.38 -12.54 13.29
N PRO A 73 -10.98 -12.21 12.14
CA PRO A 73 -11.16 -13.18 11.06
C PRO A 73 -9.79 -13.66 10.55
N SER A 74 -9.74 -14.89 10.03
CA SER A 74 -8.58 -15.36 9.27
C SER A 74 -8.30 -14.44 8.07
N LEU A 75 -7.06 -14.40 7.60
CA LEU A 75 -6.67 -13.53 6.48
C LEU A 75 -7.53 -13.75 5.23
N ASP A 76 -7.88 -15.01 4.90
CA ASP A 76 -8.74 -15.34 3.76
C ASP A 76 -10.19 -14.89 3.92
N ALA A 77 -10.64 -14.64 5.16
CA ALA A 77 -11.98 -14.17 5.48
C ALA A 77 -12.04 -12.66 5.71
N SER A 78 -10.89 -11.96 5.70
CA SER A 78 -10.83 -10.53 6.06
C SER A 78 -11.50 -9.62 5.03
N ASP A 79 -11.61 -10.05 3.76
CA ASP A 79 -12.21 -9.23 2.71
C ASP A 79 -13.74 -9.17 2.77
N ALA A 80 -14.40 -10.19 3.33
CA ALA A 80 -15.86 -10.24 3.46
C ALA A 80 -16.43 -9.09 4.33
N PRO A 81 -15.95 -8.86 5.57
CA PRO A 81 -16.44 -7.74 6.38
C PRO A 81 -16.09 -6.38 5.75
N LEU A 82 -14.92 -6.26 5.12
CA LEU A 82 -14.53 -5.03 4.41
C LEU A 82 -15.50 -4.72 3.26
N ALA A 83 -15.83 -5.73 2.44
CA ALA A 83 -16.78 -5.57 1.34
C ALA A 83 -18.17 -5.18 1.84
N GLN A 84 -18.58 -5.67 3.00
CA GLN A 84 -19.88 -5.34 3.60
C GLN A 84 -19.93 -3.89 4.09
N LEU A 85 -18.85 -3.40 4.70
CA LEU A 85 -18.72 -1.99 5.11
C LEU A 85 -18.74 -1.06 3.90
N LEU A 86 -17.99 -1.41 2.85
CA LEU A 86 -17.96 -0.63 1.60
C LEU A 86 -19.32 -0.63 0.89
N ALA A 87 -20.04 -1.75 0.88
CA ALA A 87 -21.40 -1.79 0.33
C ALA A 87 -22.39 -0.93 1.13
N GLY A 88 -22.22 -0.85 2.45
CA GLY A 88 -23.01 0.06 3.31
C GLY A 88 -22.71 1.53 3.03
N LEU A 89 -21.45 1.88 2.73
CA LEU A 89 -21.02 3.26 2.51
C LEU A 89 -21.22 3.77 1.08
N LEU A 90 -20.88 2.96 0.08
CA LEU A 90 -20.91 3.35 -1.35
C LEU A 90 -22.22 2.94 -2.06
N GLY A 91 -23.15 2.32 -1.34
CA GLY A 91 -24.36 1.73 -1.91
C GLY A 91 -24.12 0.36 -2.56
N GLY A 92 -25.17 -0.21 -3.18
CA GLY A 92 -25.24 -1.61 -3.64
C GLY A 92 -24.24 -2.09 -4.70
N LYS A 93 -24.70 -2.59 -5.85
CA LYS A 93 -23.84 -3.30 -6.84
C LYS A 93 -22.83 -2.48 -7.67
N PRO A 94 -22.96 -1.14 -7.90
CA PRO A 94 -22.11 -0.47 -8.89
C PRO A 94 -20.64 -0.35 -8.48
N TRP A 95 -20.31 -0.35 -7.18
CA TRP A 95 -18.90 -0.29 -6.76
C TRP A 95 -18.14 -1.59 -7.10
N ARG A 96 -18.83 -2.74 -7.13
CA ARG A 96 -18.24 -4.05 -7.49
C ARG A 96 -17.95 -4.19 -8.98
N THR A 97 -18.50 -3.31 -9.82
CA THR A 97 -18.11 -3.23 -11.24
C THR A 97 -16.85 -2.41 -11.46
N LEU A 98 -16.49 -1.55 -10.50
CA LEU A 98 -15.31 -0.71 -10.53
C LEU A 98 -14.12 -1.34 -9.79
N PHE A 99 -14.40 -2.16 -8.76
CA PHE A 99 -13.39 -2.79 -7.92
C PHE A 99 -13.64 -4.30 -7.77
N VAL A 100 -12.55 -5.07 -7.69
CA VAL A 100 -12.55 -6.51 -7.39
C VAL A 100 -12.25 -6.69 -5.89
N PRO A 101 -13.27 -6.76 -5.01
CA PRO A 101 -13.08 -6.85 -3.56
C PRO A 101 -12.46 -8.15 -3.09
N GLU A 102 -12.44 -9.18 -3.93
CA GLU A 102 -11.92 -10.48 -3.57
C GLU A 102 -10.40 -10.41 -3.40
N ALA A 103 -9.91 -10.79 -2.21
CA ALA A 103 -8.49 -10.90 -1.88
C ALA A 103 -7.72 -9.57 -1.75
N ILE A 104 -8.36 -8.42 -1.48
CA ILE A 104 -7.65 -7.15 -1.34
C ILE A 104 -6.63 -7.23 -0.20
N ILE A 105 -7.06 -7.63 0.99
CA ILE A 105 -6.21 -7.68 2.17
C ILE A 105 -5.13 -8.73 1.97
N ARG A 106 -5.49 -9.90 1.43
CA ARG A 106 -4.52 -10.96 1.12
C ARG A 106 -3.47 -10.49 0.11
N ARG A 107 -3.84 -9.72 -0.91
CA ARG A 107 -2.89 -9.18 -1.90
C ARG A 107 -1.93 -8.17 -1.28
N ILE A 108 -2.41 -7.32 -0.37
CA ILE A 108 -1.54 -6.38 0.35
C ILE A 108 -0.52 -7.15 1.18
N VAL A 109 -0.96 -8.14 1.97
CA VAL A 109 -0.06 -8.98 2.77
C VAL A 109 0.93 -9.75 1.90
N ALA A 110 0.50 -10.27 0.74
CA ALA A 110 1.39 -10.95 -0.19
C ALA A 110 2.44 -10.00 -0.80
N ILE A 111 2.08 -8.74 -1.10
CA ILE A 111 3.05 -7.74 -1.56
C ILE A 111 4.09 -7.48 -0.47
N ASP A 112 3.69 -7.49 0.80
CA ASP A 112 4.59 -7.21 1.93
C ASP A 112 5.60 -8.33 2.11
N ASP A 113 5.09 -9.56 2.13
CA ASP A 113 5.92 -10.76 2.14
C ASP A 113 6.94 -10.76 0.97
N LEU A 114 6.52 -10.35 -0.24
CA LEU A 114 7.44 -10.25 -1.38
C LEU A 114 8.49 -9.15 -1.21
N LEU A 115 8.11 -7.99 -0.68
CA LEU A 115 9.03 -6.87 -0.45
C LEU A 115 10.09 -7.19 0.63
N GLU A 116 9.73 -8.02 1.61
CA GLU A 116 10.61 -8.52 2.68
C GLU A 116 11.63 -9.60 2.21
N THR A 117 11.62 -10.00 0.94
CA THR A 117 12.60 -10.98 0.42
C THR A 117 14.04 -10.48 0.69
N PRO A 118 14.95 -11.28 1.26
CA PRO A 118 16.33 -10.86 1.50
C PRO A 118 17.12 -10.75 0.19
N GLU A 119 18.15 -9.93 0.19
CA GLU A 119 19.12 -9.85 -0.91
C GLU A 119 20.43 -10.53 -0.50
N PRO A 120 20.65 -11.81 -0.89
CA PRO A 120 21.86 -12.52 -0.52
C PRO A 120 23.08 -11.94 -1.27
N ALA A 121 24.21 -11.82 -0.57
CA ALA A 121 25.46 -11.29 -1.14
C ALA A 121 26.05 -12.19 -2.24
N ALA A 122 25.73 -13.48 -2.21
CA ALA A 122 26.15 -14.47 -3.19
C ALA A 122 24.94 -15.23 -3.74
N SER A 123 25.10 -15.82 -4.92
CA SER A 123 24.06 -16.66 -5.51
C SER A 123 23.76 -17.86 -4.60
N PRO A 124 22.50 -18.09 -4.20
CA PRO A 124 22.16 -19.15 -3.27
C PRO A 124 22.40 -20.53 -3.90
N ARG A 125 23.04 -21.43 -3.15
CA ARG A 125 23.32 -22.79 -3.61
C ARG A 125 22.03 -23.62 -3.65
N LEU A 126 21.90 -24.43 -4.70
CA LEU A 126 20.77 -25.35 -4.87
C LEU A 126 21.25 -26.79 -4.70
N VAL A 127 20.44 -27.60 -4.03
CA VAL A 127 20.64 -29.05 -3.89
C VAL A 127 19.52 -29.75 -4.65
N GLN A 128 19.89 -30.66 -5.55
CA GLN A 128 18.94 -31.50 -6.27
C GLN A 128 18.72 -32.79 -5.49
N GLU A 129 17.53 -32.98 -4.92
CA GLU A 129 17.29 -34.13 -4.04
C GLU A 129 16.79 -35.38 -4.78
N LYS A 130 16.23 -35.22 -5.99
CA LYS A 130 15.86 -36.31 -6.92
C LYS A 130 15.33 -35.73 -8.22
N VAL A 131 14.30 -34.89 -8.12
CA VAL A 131 13.66 -34.19 -9.26
C VAL A 131 13.54 -32.68 -9.00
N ARG A 132 13.47 -32.27 -7.72
CA ARG A 132 13.30 -30.87 -7.33
C ARG A 132 14.60 -30.26 -6.81
N TYR A 133 14.83 -29.02 -7.20
CA TYR A 133 15.87 -28.16 -6.65
C TYR A 133 15.36 -27.45 -5.39
N ARG A 134 16.02 -27.70 -4.26
CA ARG A 134 15.83 -26.95 -3.01
C ARG A 134 16.99 -26.00 -2.79
N PHE A 135 16.79 -24.99 -1.96
CA PHE A 135 17.91 -24.21 -1.46
C PHE A 135 18.72 -25.07 -0.47
N ALA A 136 20.05 -24.99 -0.56
CA ALA A 136 20.95 -25.65 0.39
C ALA A 136 20.80 -25.05 1.80
N ASP A 137 20.44 -23.77 1.86
CA ASP A 137 20.17 -23.04 3.08
C ASP A 137 18.71 -23.26 3.53
N ALA A 138 18.54 -23.78 4.74
CA ALA A 138 17.23 -24.09 5.32
C ALA A 138 16.37 -22.84 5.52
N ASP A 139 16.97 -21.69 5.80
CA ASP A 139 16.25 -20.43 6.00
C ASP A 139 15.73 -19.90 4.66
N LEU A 140 16.45 -20.13 3.56
CA LEU A 140 15.96 -19.79 2.22
C LEU A 140 14.90 -20.78 1.71
N ASP A 141 14.99 -22.06 2.07
CA ASP A 141 14.03 -23.08 1.62
C ASP A 141 12.67 -22.97 2.32
N ARG A 142 12.65 -22.54 3.60
CA ARG A 142 11.40 -22.34 4.38
C ARG A 142 10.61 -21.08 4.02
N ARG A 143 11.18 -20.18 3.21
CA ARG A 143 10.51 -18.95 2.76
C ARG A 143 9.28 -19.23 1.90
N SER A 144 8.44 -18.20 1.78
CA SER A 144 7.26 -18.23 0.92
C SER A 144 7.64 -18.59 -0.52
N ALA A 145 6.70 -19.17 -1.27
CA ALA A 145 6.93 -19.52 -2.66
C ALA A 145 7.34 -18.29 -3.51
N GLY A 146 6.74 -17.13 -3.23
CA GLY A 146 7.04 -15.87 -3.90
C GLY A 146 8.46 -15.37 -3.62
N GLN A 147 8.87 -15.35 -2.35
CA GLN A 147 10.24 -15.00 -1.96
C GLN A 147 11.26 -15.95 -2.62
N LYS A 148 10.97 -17.25 -2.67
CA LYS A 148 11.82 -18.24 -3.35
C LYS A 148 11.91 -18.03 -4.86
N ILE A 149 10.85 -17.56 -5.51
CA ILE A 149 10.90 -17.17 -6.93
C ILE A 149 11.81 -15.96 -7.10
N LEU A 150 11.66 -14.92 -6.27
CA LEU A 150 12.52 -13.73 -6.30
C LEU A 150 14.00 -14.08 -6.07
N LEU A 151 14.29 -15.03 -5.19
CA LEU A 151 15.65 -15.55 -4.98
C LEU A 151 16.18 -16.31 -6.21
N ARG A 152 15.33 -17.05 -6.92
CA ARG A 152 15.73 -17.84 -8.11
C ARG A 152 15.97 -16.99 -9.35
N ILE A 153 15.22 -15.90 -9.53
CA ILE A 153 15.43 -14.98 -10.67
C ILE A 153 16.69 -14.10 -10.49
N GLY A 154 17.28 -14.10 -9.30
CA GLY A 154 18.52 -13.36 -8.99
C GLY A 154 18.29 -11.93 -8.52
N VAL A 155 19.31 -11.35 -7.87
CA VAL A 155 19.22 -10.07 -7.14
C VAL A 155 18.81 -8.90 -8.04
N ALA A 156 19.33 -8.80 -9.26
CA ALA A 156 18.99 -7.71 -10.17
C ALA A 156 17.50 -7.71 -10.55
N HIS A 157 16.95 -8.87 -10.92
CA HIS A 157 15.53 -9.01 -11.25
C HIS A 157 14.64 -8.91 -10.01
N ALA A 158 15.10 -9.41 -8.87
CA ALA A 158 14.38 -9.26 -7.60
C ALA A 158 14.22 -7.77 -7.22
N ARG A 159 15.27 -6.96 -7.36
CA ARG A 159 15.20 -5.51 -7.14
C ARG A 159 14.19 -4.84 -8.06
N LEU A 160 14.21 -5.18 -9.35
CA LEU A 160 13.26 -4.64 -10.31
C LEU A 160 11.82 -5.03 -9.95
N ALA A 161 11.59 -6.30 -9.60
CA ALA A 161 10.27 -6.77 -9.18
C ALA A 161 9.79 -6.03 -7.92
N LYS A 162 10.62 -5.91 -6.88
CA LYS A 162 10.30 -5.16 -5.65
C LYS A 162 9.98 -3.69 -5.95
N GLN A 163 10.77 -3.03 -6.80
CA GLN A 163 10.51 -1.64 -7.20
C GLN A 163 9.13 -1.49 -7.87
N ARG A 164 8.74 -2.44 -8.72
CA ARG A 164 7.41 -2.42 -9.37
C ARG A 164 6.27 -2.70 -8.38
N LEU A 165 6.51 -3.54 -7.37
CA LEU A 165 5.54 -3.85 -6.31
C LEU A 165 5.36 -2.69 -5.31
N ALA A 166 6.36 -1.83 -5.13
CA ALA A 166 6.27 -0.69 -4.23
C ALA A 166 5.24 0.36 -4.67
N ALA A 167 5.04 0.54 -5.98
CA ALA A 167 4.07 1.50 -6.52
C ALA A 167 2.61 1.19 -6.12
N PRO A 168 2.06 -0.01 -6.39
CA PRO A 168 0.71 -0.34 -5.96
C PRO A 168 0.57 -0.35 -4.44
N ARG A 169 1.58 -0.80 -3.67
CA ARG A 169 1.54 -0.73 -2.20
C ARG A 169 1.36 0.70 -1.69
N ARG A 170 2.15 1.65 -2.20
CA ARG A 170 2.03 3.07 -1.84
C ARG A 170 0.68 3.65 -2.24
N ALA A 171 0.16 3.28 -3.40
CA ALA A 171 -1.15 3.74 -3.84
C ALA A 171 -2.28 3.26 -2.90
N LEU A 172 -2.18 2.03 -2.40
CA LEU A 172 -3.16 1.45 -1.46
C LEU A 172 -3.02 2.00 -0.04
N MET A 173 -1.81 2.37 0.38
CA MET A 173 -1.51 2.85 1.74
C MET A 173 -1.60 4.36 1.93
N ARG A 174 -1.82 5.16 0.88
CA ARG A 174 -1.98 6.60 1.05
C ARG A 174 -3.24 6.86 1.89
N PRO A 175 -3.11 7.43 3.10
CA PRO A 175 -4.28 7.94 3.79
C PRO A 175 -4.87 9.05 2.93
N THR A 176 -6.17 9.02 2.66
CA THR A 176 -6.91 10.19 2.18
C THR A 176 -6.71 11.27 3.24
N SER A 177 -5.82 12.22 2.99
CA SER A 177 -5.69 13.41 3.79
C SER A 177 -7.04 14.12 3.73
N ALA A 178 -7.76 14.11 4.85
CA ALA A 178 -9.03 14.81 5.00
C ALA A 178 -8.89 16.26 4.51
N THR A 179 -9.79 16.68 3.63
CA THR A 179 -9.97 18.08 3.24
C THR A 179 -10.12 18.93 4.51
N PRO A 180 -9.34 20.02 4.70
CA PRO A 180 -9.55 20.93 5.81
C PRO A 180 -10.97 21.48 5.76
N ASN A 181 -11.75 21.19 6.80
CA ASN A 181 -13.12 21.63 6.97
C ASN A 181 -13.16 23.15 7.19
N ALA A 182 -13.19 23.92 6.09
CA ALA A 182 -13.24 25.39 6.07
C ALA A 182 -14.61 25.98 6.47
N ILE A 183 -15.51 25.18 7.05
CA ILE A 183 -16.89 25.58 7.35
C ILE A 183 -17.00 26.28 8.73
N ASN A 184 -15.95 26.24 9.56
CA ASN A 184 -16.00 26.82 10.92
C ASN A 184 -15.34 28.20 11.09
N ASP A 185 -14.71 28.78 10.05
CA ASP A 185 -13.99 30.06 10.18
C ASP A 185 -14.88 31.31 10.02
N GLU A 186 -16.05 31.20 9.37
CA GLU A 186 -16.92 32.38 9.14
C GLU A 186 -17.65 32.84 10.41
N LYS A 187 -17.73 32.00 11.46
CA LYS A 187 -18.42 32.34 12.72
C LYS A 187 -17.53 33.04 13.76
N ARG A 188 -16.26 33.31 13.44
CA ARG A 188 -15.27 33.91 14.35
C ARG A 188 -14.85 35.35 14.02
N ARG A 189 -15.46 36.01 13.03
CA ARG A 189 -15.24 37.45 12.84
C ARG A 189 -16.04 38.24 13.90
N PRO A 190 -15.39 38.94 14.84
CA PRO A 190 -16.10 39.93 15.66
C PRO A 190 -16.55 41.08 14.76
N ALA A 191 -17.79 41.53 14.96
CA ALA A 191 -18.27 42.78 14.41
C ALA A 191 -17.35 43.91 14.89
N THR A 192 -16.77 44.65 13.96
CA THR A 192 -16.22 45.99 14.19
C THR A 192 -16.45 46.79 12.91
#